data_AF-A0A517U254-F1
#
_entry.id   AF-A0A517U254-F1
#
_cell.length_a   1.000
_cell.length_b   1.000
_cell.length_c   1.000
_cell.angle_alpha   90.00
_cell.angle_beta   90.00
_cell.angle_gamma   90.00
#
_symmetry.space_group_name_H-M   'P 1'
#
loop_
_entity.id
_entity.type
_entity.pdbx_description
1 polymer ?
#
loop_
_entity_poly.entity_id
_entity_poly.type
_entity_poly.pdbx_seq_one_letter_code
_entity_poly.pdbx_strand_id
1 'polypeptide(L)'
;MRDLPPFSRLKDLHCLSVRGNEIADLSPLASLHNLVMLDAAGNQIVDCTPLHDLKNLDQLDVQNNPLHQKQLDMLDAALPNTGKTWSSPK
;
A
#
# COMPACT_ATOMS: atom_id res chain seq x y z
N MET A 1 -9.75 -4.09 14.01
CA MET A 1 -8.66 -3.16 14.41
C MET A 1 -8.48 -2.21 13.25
N ARG A 2 -8.67 -0.90 13.46
CA ARG A 2 -8.80 0.09 12.38
C ARG A 2 -7.48 0.71 11.93
N ASP A 3 -6.53 0.77 12.86
CA ASP A 3 -5.26 1.49 12.67
C ASP A 3 -4.07 0.53 12.79
N LEU A 4 -3.07 0.72 11.93
CA LEU A 4 -1.83 -0.03 11.98
C LEU A 4 -0.89 0.56 13.06
N PRO A 5 -0.20 -0.26 13.86
CA PRO A 5 0.81 0.26 14.78
C PRO A 5 1.99 0.86 14.00
N PRO A 6 2.73 1.83 14.56
CA PRO A 6 3.89 2.40 13.89
C PRO A 6 4.98 1.35 13.65
N PHE A 7 5.27 1.04 12.39
CA PHE A 7 6.25 0.02 11.99
C PHE A 7 7.68 0.56 11.86
N SER A 8 8.02 1.67 12.52
CA SER A 8 9.30 2.37 12.37
C SER A 8 10.55 1.55 12.68
N ARG A 9 10.39 0.38 13.33
CA ARG A 9 11.47 -0.57 13.64
C ARG A 9 11.62 -1.71 12.62
N LEU A 10 10.64 -1.90 11.72
CA LEU A 10 10.64 -2.96 10.71
C LEU A 10 11.27 -2.50 9.39
N LYS A 11 12.45 -1.89 9.47
CA LYS A 11 13.10 -1.27 8.30
C LYS A 11 13.46 -2.28 7.22
N ASP A 12 13.60 -3.56 7.56
CA ASP A 12 13.96 -4.62 6.61
C ASP A 12 12.74 -5.42 6.12
N LEU A 13 11.52 -4.92 6.35
CA LEU A 13 10.31 -5.60 5.89
C LEU A 13 10.14 -5.42 4.38
N HIS A 14 10.17 -6.55 3.66
CA HIS A 14 10.01 -6.57 2.20
C HIS A 14 8.60 -6.96 1.76
N CYS A 15 7.87 -7.72 2.58
CA CYS A 15 6.52 -8.19 2.28
C CYS A 15 5.62 -7.99 3.49
N LEU A 16 4.44 -7.41 3.26
CA LEU A 16 3.41 -7.20 4.27
C LEU A 16 2.06 -7.64 3.70
N SER A 17 1.35 -8.51 4.43
CA SER A 17 -0.06 -8.81 4.15
C SER A 17 -0.91 -8.37 5.34
N VAL A 18 -1.90 -7.54 5.04
CA VAL A 18 -2.93 -7.04 5.95
C VAL A 18 -4.33 -7.29 5.39
N ARG A 19 -4.46 -8.30 4.53
CA ARG A 19 -5.70 -8.68 3.85
C ARG A 19 -6.85 -8.98 4.81
N GLY A 20 -8.06 -8.55 4.45
CA GLY A 20 -9.30 -8.92 5.15
C GLY A 20 -9.46 -8.26 6.53
N ASN A 21 -8.95 -7.04 6.69
CA ASN A 21 -9.10 -6.26 7.93
C ASN A 21 -10.02 -5.04 7.70
N GLU A 22 -10.02 -4.11 8.64
CA GLU A 22 -10.81 -2.87 8.59
C GLU A 22 -9.90 -1.63 8.46
N ILE A 23 -8.76 -1.79 7.78
CA ILE A 23 -7.75 -0.74 7.67
C ILE A 23 -8.23 0.32 6.68
N ALA A 24 -8.19 1.59 7.10
CA ALA A 24 -8.48 2.73 6.23
C ALA A 24 -7.28 3.67 6.06
N ASP A 25 -6.35 3.66 7.01
CA ASP A 25 -5.17 4.53 7.03
C ASP A 25 -3.87 3.74 6.82
N LEU A 26 -3.13 4.11 5.77
CA LEU A 26 -1.84 3.53 5.41
C LEU A 26 -0.65 4.38 5.89
N SER A 27 -0.88 5.50 6.56
CA SER A 27 0.18 6.38 7.10
C SER A 27 1.29 5.64 7.88
N PRO A 28 0.99 4.59 8.67
CA PRO A 28 2.03 3.84 9.38
C PRO A 28 3.02 3.09 8.46
N LEU A 29 2.66 2.88 7.19
CA LEU A 29 3.50 2.21 6.19
C LEU A 29 4.50 3.15 5.51
N ALA A 30 4.32 4.48 5.59
CA ALA A 30 5.12 5.46 4.85
C ALA A 30 6.63 5.38 5.15
N SER A 31 7.02 4.80 6.28
CA SER A 31 8.43 4.63 6.68
C SER A 31 9.08 3.32 6.19
N LEU A 32 8.32 2.41 5.57
CA LEU A 32 8.77 1.09 5.16
C LEU A 32 9.43 1.10 3.77
N HIS A 33 10.49 1.90 3.62
CA HIS A 33 11.14 2.14 2.32
C HIS A 33 11.67 0.89 1.61
N ASN A 34 11.85 -0.22 2.31
CA ASN A 34 12.29 -1.51 1.75
C ASN A 34 11.12 -2.44 1.37
N LEU A 35 9.87 -1.99 1.52
CA LEU A 35 8.71 -2.78 1.18
C LEU A 35 8.62 -2.96 -0.34
N VAL A 36 8.52 -4.21 -0.77
CA VAL A 36 8.43 -4.63 -2.17
C VAL A 36 7.02 -5.10 -2.51
N MET A 37 6.36 -5.76 -1.57
CA MET A 37 5.02 -6.33 -1.75
C MET A 37 4.09 -5.94 -0.59
N LEU A 38 2.92 -5.40 -0.95
CA LEU A 38 1.82 -5.11 -0.02
C LEU A 38 0.53 -5.78 -0.50
N ASP A 39 0.02 -6.74 0.27
CA ASP A 39 -1.34 -7.27 0.10
C ASP A 39 -2.26 -6.61 1.14
N ALA A 40 -3.12 -5.72 0.68
CA ALA A 40 -4.11 -5.00 1.46
C ALA A 40 -5.55 -5.21 0.94
N ALA A 41 -5.79 -6.33 0.25
CA ALA A 41 -7.11 -6.63 -0.29
C ALA A 41 -8.18 -6.79 0.81
N GLY A 42 -9.43 -6.39 0.54
CA GLY A 42 -10.55 -6.54 1.47
C GLY A 42 -10.39 -5.69 2.72
N ASN A 43 -10.10 -4.40 2.55
CA ASN A 43 -9.98 -3.40 3.62
C ASN A 43 -10.92 -2.20 3.32
N GLN A 44 -10.70 -1.07 3.98
CA GLN A 44 -11.47 0.16 3.82
C GLN A 44 -10.61 1.34 3.35
N ILE A 45 -9.60 1.06 2.52
CA ILE A 45 -8.63 2.04 2.02
C ILE A 45 -9.28 2.91 0.94
N VAL A 46 -9.15 4.22 1.08
CA VAL A 46 -9.63 5.23 0.11
C VAL A 46 -8.50 6.10 -0.45
N ASP A 47 -7.32 6.05 0.15
CA ASP A 47 -6.16 6.90 -0.17
C ASP A 47 -4.87 6.08 -0.13
N CYS A 48 -4.10 6.13 -1.22
CA CYS A 48 -2.80 5.48 -1.34
C CYS A 48 -1.62 6.48 -1.24
N THR A 49 -1.88 7.77 -0.99
CA THR A 49 -0.85 8.81 -0.86
C THR A 49 0.29 8.43 0.10
N PRO A 50 0.04 7.76 1.25
CA PRO A 50 1.13 7.31 2.14
C PRO A 50 2.16 6.36 1.52
N LEU A 51 1.85 5.75 0.37
CA LEU A 51 2.73 4.80 -0.32
C LEU A 51 3.66 5.49 -1.35
N HIS A 52 3.50 6.79 -1.62
CA HIS A 52 4.23 7.50 -2.68
C HIS A 52 5.77 7.49 -2.51
N ASP A 53 6.26 7.38 -1.28
CA ASP A 53 7.70 7.36 -0.99
C ASP A 53 8.29 5.94 -0.93
N LEU A 54 7.47 4.90 -1.11
CA LEU A 54 7.91 3.50 -1.10
C LEU A 54 8.51 3.10 -2.44
N LYS A 55 9.68 3.66 -2.75
CA LYS A 55 10.37 3.53 -4.04
C LYS A 55 10.71 2.09 -4.45
N ASN A 56 10.70 1.14 -3.51
CA ASN A 56 10.94 -0.28 -3.78
C ASN A 56 9.65 -1.09 -3.98
N LEU A 57 8.47 -0.47 -3.84
CA LEU A 57 7.20 -1.16 -3.95
C LEU A 57 6.91 -1.53 -5.40
N ASP A 58 6.88 -2.83 -5.67
CA ASP A 58 6.65 -3.39 -7.00
C ASP A 58 5.31 -4.13 -7.09
N GLN A 59 4.74 -4.57 -5.96
CA GLN A 59 3.47 -5.31 -5.95
C GLN A 59 2.50 -4.73 -4.92
N LEU A 60 1.30 -4.37 -5.37
CA LEU A 60 0.22 -3.85 -4.52
C LEU A 60 -1.11 -4.54 -4.85
N ASP A 61 -1.70 -5.23 -3.88
CA ASP A 61 -3.08 -5.69 -3.97
C ASP A 61 -3.99 -4.84 -3.08
N VAL A 62 -4.94 -4.13 -3.70
CA VAL A 62 -5.96 -3.32 -3.02
C VAL A 62 -7.37 -3.69 -3.49
N GLN A 63 -7.56 -4.92 -4.01
CA GLN A 63 -8.88 -5.40 -4.40
C GLN A 63 -9.87 -5.29 -3.23
N ASN A 64 -11.16 -5.10 -3.54
CA ASN A 64 -12.22 -5.00 -2.54
C ASN A 64 -11.94 -3.91 -1.49
N ASN A 65 -11.47 -2.74 -1.93
CA ASN A 65 -11.38 -1.53 -1.14
C ASN A 65 -12.19 -0.42 -1.84
N PRO A 66 -12.74 0.56 -1.11
CA PRO A 66 -13.43 1.73 -1.68
C PRO A 66 -12.48 2.74 -2.36
N LEU A 67 -11.28 2.31 -2.76
CA LEU A 67 -10.29 3.11 -3.45
C LEU A 67 -10.76 3.44 -4.88
N HIS A 68 -10.52 4.66 -5.34
CA HIS A 68 -10.75 5.00 -6.74
C HIS A 68 -9.52 4.70 -7.59
N GLN A 69 -9.71 4.26 -8.84
CA GLN A 69 -8.62 3.97 -9.79
C GLN A 69 -7.60 5.11 -9.93
N LYS A 70 -8.05 6.37 -9.85
CA LYS A 70 -7.18 7.56 -9.89
C LYS A 70 -6.09 7.55 -8.81
N GLN A 71 -6.34 6.96 -7.65
CA GLN A 71 -5.33 6.82 -6.58
C GLN A 71 -4.18 5.92 -7.02
N LEU A 72 -4.49 4.83 -7.75
CA LEU A 72 -3.47 4.01 -8.37
C LEU A 72 -2.72 4.82 -9.43
N ASP A 73 -3.41 5.47 -10.36
CA ASP A 73 -2.73 6.23 -11.42
C ASP A 73 -1.76 7.30 -10.87
N MET A 74 -2.12 7.95 -9.75
CA MET A 74 -1.26 8.91 -9.04
C MET A 74 -0.05 8.24 -8.38
N LEU A 75 -0.24 7.09 -7.74
CA LEU A 75 0.85 6.29 -7.19
C LEU A 75 1.85 5.89 -8.30
N ASP A 76 1.42 5.83 -9.57
CA ASP A 76 2.20 5.19 -10.64
C ASP A 76 3.20 6.20 -11.13
N ALA A 77 2.68 7.41 -11.32
CA ALA A 77 3.45 8.60 -11.59
C ALA A 77 4.43 8.93 -10.45
N ALA A 78 4.09 8.61 -9.20
CA ALA A 78 4.93 8.93 -8.05
C ALA A 78 6.17 8.02 -7.92
N LEU A 79 6.06 6.75 -8.31
CA LEU A 79 7.10 5.74 -8.08
C LEU A 79 8.00 5.54 -9.31
N PRO A 80 9.34 5.47 -9.16
CA PRO A 80 10.27 5.39 -10.29
C PRO A 80 10.42 3.99 -10.94
N ASN A 81 9.87 2.93 -10.34
CA ASN A 81 10.11 1.55 -10.78
C ASN A 81 9.24 1.14 -11.99
N THR A 82 9.77 0.23 -12.82
CA THR A 82 9.16 -0.15 -14.11
C THR A 82 8.50 -1.53 -14.12
N GLY A 83 8.56 -2.28 -13.00
CA GLY A 83 8.00 -3.63 -12.84
C GLY A 83 6.71 -3.70 -12.01
N LYS A 84 6.03 -2.56 -11.81
CA LYS A 84 4.90 -2.46 -10.91
C LYS A 84 3.71 -3.30 -11.37
N THR A 85 3.06 -3.96 -10.43
CA THR A 85 1.81 -4.68 -10.64
C THR A 85 0.82 -4.31 -9.55
N TRP A 86 -0.28 -3.68 -9.95
CA TRP A 86 -1.33 -3.31 -9.01
C TRP A 86 -2.66 -3.89 -9.39
N SER A 87 -3.36 -4.39 -8.39
CA SER A 87 -4.71 -4.90 -8.58
C SER A 87 -5.71 -3.76 -8.42
N SER A 88 -6.53 -3.52 -9.45
CA SER A 88 -7.58 -2.51 -9.38
C SER A 88 -8.63 -2.84 -8.31
N PRO A 89 -9.13 -1.82 -7.57
CA PRO A 89 -10.32 -1.97 -6.75
C PRO A 89 -11.52 -2.32 -7.65
N LYS A 90 -12.37 -3.24 -7.19
CA LYS A 90 -13.63 -3.59 -7.86
C LYS A 90 -14.77 -2.72 -7.35
#